data_AF-A0A1H0RXW9-F1
#
_entry.id   AF-A0A1H0RXW9-F1
#
_cell.length_a   1.000
_cell.length_b   1.000
_cell.length_c   1.000
_cell.angle_alpha   90.00
_cell.angle_beta   90.00
_cell.angle_gamma   90.00
#
_symmetry.space_group_name_H-M   'P 1'
#
loop_
_entity.id
_entity.type
_entity.pdbx_description
1 polymer ?
#
loop_
_entity_poly.entity_id
_entity_poly.type
_entity_poly.pdbx_seq_one_letter_code
_entity_poly.pdbx_strand_id
1 'polypeptide(L)' 'MYKKRLSPEEKIHFIEKYKRGEGSYASIAADAGVDSRSFRQWVRNYDA' A
#
# COMPACT_ATOMS: atom_id res chain seq x y z
N MET A 1 21.28 5.85 -1.80
CA MET A 1 19.84 6.03 -2.13
C MET A 1 19.00 5.72 -0.90
N TYR A 2 18.43 6.74 -0.27
CA TYR A 2 17.58 6.54 0.91
C TYR A 2 16.27 5.90 0.45
N LYS A 3 16.00 4.66 0.85
CA LYS A 3 14.65 4.06 0.72
C LYS A 3 13.70 4.99 1.47
N LYS A 4 12.90 5.77 0.75
CA LYS A 4 11.86 6.62 1.34
C LYS A 4 10.94 5.69 2.13
N ARG A 5 11.10 5.69 3.45
CA ARG A 5 10.26 4.89 4.33
C ARG A 5 8.88 5.54 4.29
N LEU A 6 7.92 4.89 3.65
CA LEU A 6 6.52 5.29 3.75
C LEU A 6 6.12 5.28 5.22
N SER A 7 5.69 6.44 5.70
CA SER A 7 5.11 6.58 7.02
C SER A 7 3.91 5.65 7.17
N PRO A 8 3.60 5.18 8.39
CA PRO A 8 2.43 4.33 8.63
C PRO A 8 1.13 4.98 8.13
N GLU A 9 0.99 6.30 8.23
CA GLU A 9 -0.15 7.07 7.73
C GLU A 9 -0.32 6.93 6.21
N GLU A 10 0.76 7.10 5.45
CA GLU A 10 0.76 6.91 3.99
C GLU A 10 0.37 5.47 3.62
N LYS A 11 0.87 4.47 4.36
CA LYS A 11 0.49 3.07 4.11
C LYS A 11 -1.01 2.86 4.30
N ILE A 12 -1.58 3.40 5.37
CA ILE A 12 -3.01 3.30 5.66
C ILE A 12 -3.81 3.98 4.55
N HIS A 13 -3.38 5.16 4.08
CA HIS A 13 -4.02 5.86 2.97
C HIS A 13 -4.14 4.96 1.72
N PHE A 14 -3.06 4.29 1.32
CA PHE A 14 -3.09 3.36 0.19
C PHE A 14 -3.98 2.13 0.43
N ILE A 15 -3.99 1.58 1.65
CA ILE A 15 -4.85 0.44 2.01
C ILE A 15 -6.33 0.83 1.97
N GLU A 16 -6.67 2.02 2.46
CA GLU A 16 -8.04 2.55 2.41
C GLU A 16 -8.50 2.81 0.98
N LYS A 17 -7.64 3.41 0.14
CA LYS A 17 -7.88 3.59 -1.30
C LYS A 17 -8.15 2.26 -2.00
N TYR A 18 -7.40 1.21 -1.63
CA TYR A 18 -7.67 -0.16 -2.09
C TYR A 18 -9.02 -0.68 -1.57
N LYS A 19 -9.33 -0.52 -0.28
CA LYS A 19 -10.62 -0.94 0.30
C LYS A 19 -11.82 -0.21 -0.32
N ARG A 20 -11.65 1.03 -0.78
CA ARG A 20 -12.66 1.80 -1.53
C ARG A 20 -12.89 1.29 -2.97
N GLY A 21 -12.00 0.43 -3.47
CA GLY A 21 -12.07 -0.06 -4.85
C GLY A 21 -11.54 0.93 -5.89
N GLU A 22 -10.74 1.92 -5.49
CA GLU A 22 -10.17 2.94 -6.38
C GLU A 22 -9.01 2.41 -7.25
N GLY A 23 -8.65 1.14 -7.10
CA GLY A 23 -7.65 0.48 -7.95
C GLY A 23 -7.29 -0.93 -7.49
N SER A 24 -6.57 -1.63 -8.35
CA SER A 24 -6.02 -2.96 -8.07
C SER A 24 -4.76 -2.88 -7.20
N TYR A 25 -4.40 -3.99 -6.53
CA TYR A 25 -3.15 -4.10 -5.76
C TYR A 25 -1.92 -3.59 -6.52
N ALA A 26 -1.80 -3.89 -7.81
CA ALA A 26 -0.66 -3.48 -8.63
C ALA A 26 -0.64 -1.96 -8.89
N SER A 27 -1.79 -1.36 -9.21
CA SER A 27 -1.90 0.07 -9.46
C SER A 27 -1.58 0.88 -8.21
N ILE A 28 -2.11 0.46 -7.05
CA ILE A 28 -1.89 1.17 -5.78
C ILE A 28 -0.48 0.92 -5.25
N ALA A 29 0.09 -0.26 -5.45
CA ALA A 29 1.50 -0.52 -5.12
C ALA A 29 2.44 0.35 -5.97
N ALA A 30 2.15 0.52 -7.27
CA ALA A 30 2.92 1.41 -8.14
C ALA A 30 2.81 2.88 -7.71
N ASP A 31 1.61 3.34 -7.33
CA ASP A 31 1.35 4.68 -6.79
C ASP A 31 2.13 4.92 -5.49
N ALA A 32 2.19 3.90 -4.62
CA ALA A 32 2.98 3.90 -3.40
C ALA A 32 4.50 3.67 -3.63
N GLY A 33 4.94 3.39 -4.85
CA GLY A 33 6.34 3.07 -5.15
C GLY A 33 6.86 1.80 -4.47
N VAL A 34 5.97 0.85 -4.16
CA VAL A 34 6.31 -0.43 -3.52
C VAL A 34 5.97 -1.61 -4.40
N ASP A 35 6.55 -2.76 -4.09
CA ASP A 35 6.18 -4.00 -4.75
C ASP A 35 4.76 -4.44 -4.35
N SER A 36 4.01 -4.98 -5.31
CA SER A 36 2.66 -5.51 -5.10
C SER A 36 2.57 -6.56 -3.97
N ARG A 37 3.62 -7.37 -3.76
CA ARG A 37 3.68 -8.33 -2.63
C ARG A 37 3.80 -7.60 -1.30
N SER A 38 4.58 -6.52 -1.25
CA SER A 38 4.72 -5.68 -0.05
C SER A 38 3.39 -5.01 0.30
N PHE A 39 2.70 -4.47 -0.70
CA PHE A 39 1.38 -3.88 -0.51
C PHE A 39 0.34 -4.91 -0.04
N ARG A 40 0.35 -6.13 -0.62
CA ARG A 40 -0.49 -7.25 -0.16
C ARG A 40 -0.23 -7.61 1.30
N GLN A 41 1.03 -7.60 1.74
CA GLN A 41 1.39 -7.83 3.14
C GLN A 41 0.79 -6.75 4.05
N TRP A 42 0.79 -5.48 3.62
CA TRP A 42 0.20 -4.39 4.40
C TRP A 42 -1.30 -4.55 4.57
N VAL A 43 -2.02 -4.88 3.49
CA VAL A 43 -3.47 -5.14 3.58
C VAL A 43 -3.76 -6.31 4.51
N ARG A 44 -2.97 -7.39 4.48
CA ARG A 44 -3.12 -8.53 5.41
C ARG A 44 -2.86 -8.15 6.86
N ASN A 45 -1.86 -7.32 7.12
CA ASN A 45 -1.55 -6.84 8.48
C ASN A 45 -2.57 -5.82 9.00
N TYR A 46 -3.29 -5.12 8.10
CA TYR A 46 -4.32 -4.16 8.48
C TYR A 46 -5.65 -4.84 8.83
N ASP A 47 -5.91 -6.03 8.28
CA ASP A 47 -7.15 -6.79 8.50
C ASP A 47 -7.02 -7.85 9.62
N ALA A 48 -5.81 -8.09 10.12
CA ALA A 48 -5.51 -9.03 11.22
C ALA A 48 -5.61 -8.33 12.59
#